data_AF-A0A1C6CE77-F1
#
_entry.id   AF-A0A1C6CE77-F1
#
_cell.length_a   1.000
_cell.length_b   1.000
_cell.length_c   1.000
_cell.angle_alpha   90.00
_cell.angle_beta   90.00
_cell.angle_gamma   90.00
#
_symmetry.space_group_name_H-M   'P 1'
#
loop_
_entity.id
_entity.type
_entity.pdbx_description
1 polymer ?
#
loop_
_entity_poly.entity_id
_entity_poly.type
_entity_poly.pdbx_seq_one_letter_code
_entity_poly.pdbx_strand_id
1 'polypeptide(L)'
;MLQYETVSLPARTLVGLKCRTGNADPACAQKIGGLWEQFMRAGLMAGREGAPCYGLYTNYGWDDESYDAVVACESEACPAGCVPIEIPAGEYAKFHFHGDIRAMPMQAWGEIWSLPLPRAYGVDFEEYRNYEDGQADIDIYVGLADICQSCGMPMTRPADRGTEADGTQSCTYCTYCYQNGAFTYDATMEEQIEHNLNCAPELYTDRERAREQMREYFPTLTRWKGETE
;
A
#
# COMPACT_ATOMS: atom_id res chain seq x y z
N MET A 1 20.85 -0.04 1.00
CA MET A 1 19.49 0.37 0.64
C MET A 1 18.70 -0.91 0.44
N LEU A 2 17.59 -1.07 1.17
CA LEU A 2 16.71 -2.22 1.00
C LEU A 2 16.32 -2.40 -0.46
N GLN A 3 16.39 -3.65 -0.92
CA GLN A 3 15.90 -4.03 -2.25
C GLN A 3 14.48 -4.57 -2.08
N TYR A 4 13.63 -4.26 -3.05
CA TYR A 4 12.28 -4.80 -3.14
C TYR A 4 11.97 -5.18 -4.58
N GLU A 5 10.99 -6.06 -4.73
CA GLU A 5 10.34 -6.33 -6.01
C GLU A 5 8.89 -5.84 -5.97
N THR A 6 8.37 -5.42 -7.11
CA THR A 6 6.94 -5.13 -7.24
C THR A 6 6.20 -6.40 -7.60
N VAL A 7 5.14 -6.73 -6.85
CA VAL A 7 4.31 -7.92 -7.08
C VAL A 7 2.83 -7.57 -7.14
N SER A 8 2.10 -8.21 -8.06
CA SER A 8 0.64 -8.15 -8.13
C SER A 8 0.05 -9.25 -7.25
N LEU A 9 -0.80 -8.89 -6.28
CA LEU A 9 -1.48 -9.84 -5.41
C LEU A 9 -3.00 -9.84 -5.65
N PRO A 10 -3.68 -11.01 -5.61
CA PRO A 10 -5.12 -11.06 -5.56
C PRO A 10 -5.63 -10.65 -4.18
N ALA A 11 -6.90 -10.20 -4.12
CA ALA A 11 -7.57 -9.92 -2.86
C ALA A 11 -7.64 -11.18 -2.00
N ARG A 12 -7.45 -11.03 -0.69
CA ARG A 12 -7.57 -12.12 0.28
C ARG A 12 -8.19 -11.63 1.57
N THR A 13 -8.91 -12.51 2.25
CA THR A 13 -9.51 -12.21 3.56
C THR A 13 -8.78 -12.98 4.65
N LEU A 14 -8.34 -12.26 5.67
CA LEU A 14 -7.77 -12.82 6.88
C LEU A 14 -8.70 -12.57 8.06
N VAL A 15 -8.53 -13.33 9.13
CA VAL A 15 -9.28 -13.15 10.38
C VAL A 15 -8.30 -12.99 11.52
N GLY A 16 -8.51 -11.96 12.34
CA GLY A 16 -7.55 -11.62 13.37
C GLY A 16 -8.07 -10.74 14.48
N LEU A 17 -7.20 -10.48 15.44
CA LEU A 17 -7.41 -9.51 16.51
C LEU A 17 -6.91 -8.14 16.05
N LYS A 18 -7.55 -7.07 16.50
CA LYS A 18 -7.25 -5.70 16.07
C LYS A 18 -7.13 -4.74 17.25
N CYS A 19 -6.22 -3.77 17.16
CA CYS A 19 -6.19 -2.61 18.04
C CYS A 19 -5.88 -1.32 17.26
N ARG A 20 -6.27 -0.16 17.80
CA ARG A 20 -5.91 1.16 17.25
C ARG A 20 -4.67 1.72 17.96
N THR A 21 -3.70 2.18 17.18
CA THR A 21 -2.44 2.75 17.67
C THR A 21 -1.89 3.76 16.64
N GLY A 22 -0.69 4.30 16.86
CA GLY A 22 0.04 5.12 15.91
C GLY A 22 1.52 5.18 16.28
N ASN A 23 2.38 5.62 15.37
CA ASN A 23 3.83 5.65 15.64
C ASN A 23 4.22 6.61 16.78
N ALA A 24 3.42 7.66 16.99
CA ALA A 24 3.59 8.62 18.08
C ALA A 24 2.97 8.16 19.40
N ASP A 25 2.20 7.07 19.43
CA ASP A 25 1.62 6.53 20.65
C ASP A 25 2.73 5.88 21.50
N PRO A 26 2.98 6.35 22.74
CA PRO A 26 4.02 5.79 23.60
C PRO A 26 3.76 4.31 23.97
N ALA A 27 2.52 3.85 23.86
CA ALA A 27 2.13 2.47 24.08
C ALA A 27 2.11 1.64 22.79
N CYS A 28 2.53 2.16 21.63
CA CYS A 28 2.40 1.49 20.34
C CYS A 28 3.03 0.09 20.32
N ALA A 29 4.31 0.00 20.67
CA ALA A 29 5.02 -1.28 20.73
C ALA A 29 4.38 -2.26 21.73
N GLN A 30 3.90 -1.76 22.87
CA GLN A 30 3.20 -2.59 23.87
C GLN A 30 1.86 -3.10 23.35
N LYS A 31 1.08 -2.25 22.67
CA LYS A 31 -0.22 -2.62 22.09
C LYS A 31 -0.07 -3.69 21.00
N ILE A 32 0.90 -3.53 20.09
CA ILE A 32 1.16 -4.49 19.02
C ILE A 32 1.71 -5.81 19.60
N GLY A 33 2.68 -5.75 20.51
CA GLY A 33 3.21 -6.94 21.18
C GLY A 33 2.13 -7.70 21.97
N GLY A 34 1.30 -6.98 22.71
CA GLY A 34 0.17 -7.56 23.43
C GLY A 34 -0.92 -8.15 22.51
N LEU A 35 -1.05 -7.64 21.28
CA LEU A 35 -1.94 -8.20 20.26
C LEU A 35 -1.45 -9.57 19.78
N TRP A 36 -0.14 -9.69 19.52
CA TRP A 36 0.51 -10.98 19.19
C TRP A 36 0.37 -12.00 20.32
N GLU A 37 0.63 -11.60 21.56
CA GLU A 37 0.49 -12.48 22.72
C GLU A 37 -0.95 -13.01 22.88
N GLN A 38 -1.94 -12.14 22.71
CA GLN A 38 -3.35 -12.53 22.74
C GLN A 38 -3.71 -13.48 21.61
N PHE A 39 -3.25 -13.22 20.38
CA PHE A 39 -3.50 -14.06 19.22
C PHE A 39 -2.95 -15.48 19.42
N MET A 40 -1.70 -15.59 19.89
CA MET A 40 -1.06 -16.88 20.17
C MET A 40 -1.75 -17.63 21.31
N ARG A 41 -2.13 -16.92 22.38
CA ARG A 41 -2.85 -17.52 23.52
C ARG A 41 -4.26 -18.00 23.15
N ALA A 42 -4.93 -17.31 22.25
CA ALA A 42 -6.28 -17.67 21.79
C ALA A 42 -6.30 -18.98 20.99
N GLY A 43 -5.14 -19.49 20.56
CA GLY A 43 -5.06 -20.74 19.80
C GLY A 43 -5.71 -20.64 18.42
N LEU A 44 -5.77 -19.44 17.83
CA LEU A 44 -6.39 -19.20 16.51
C LEU A 44 -5.67 -19.96 15.37
N MET A 45 -4.44 -20.39 15.62
CA MET A 45 -3.63 -21.23 14.73
C MET A 45 -3.72 -22.74 15.03
N ALA A 46 -4.53 -23.17 16.00
CA ALA A 46 -4.61 -24.58 16.36
C ALA A 46 -5.07 -25.44 15.17
N GLY A 47 -4.32 -26.50 14.87
CA GLY A 47 -4.56 -27.37 13.71
C GLY A 47 -4.11 -26.80 12.36
N ARG A 48 -3.36 -25.70 12.35
CA ARG A 48 -2.82 -25.02 11.15
C ARG A 48 -1.30 -24.95 11.20
N GLU A 49 -0.67 -26.08 11.49
CA GLU A 49 0.79 -26.18 11.55
C GLU A 49 1.41 -25.80 10.20
N GLY A 50 2.41 -24.92 10.23
CA GLY A 50 3.07 -24.40 9.03
C GLY A 50 2.30 -23.30 8.27
N ALA A 51 1.07 -22.98 8.68
CA ALA A 51 0.35 -21.85 8.08
C ALA A 51 0.97 -20.51 8.51
N PRO A 52 1.03 -19.52 7.61
CA PRO A 52 1.57 -18.20 7.93
C PRO A 52 0.71 -17.46 8.96
N CYS A 53 1.37 -16.60 9.73
CA CYS A 53 0.71 -15.55 10.51
C CYS A 53 0.99 -14.19 9.87
N TYR A 54 0.10 -13.24 10.08
CA TYR A 54 0.15 -11.93 9.46
C TYR A 54 0.08 -10.82 10.49
N GLY A 55 0.94 -9.80 10.33
CA GLY A 55 0.80 -8.50 10.98
C GLY A 55 0.33 -7.49 9.95
N LEU A 56 -0.85 -6.87 10.11
CA LEU A 56 -1.38 -5.92 9.15
C LEU A 56 -1.50 -4.52 9.77
N TYR A 57 -1.34 -3.52 8.90
CA TYR A 57 -1.51 -2.11 9.21
C TYR A 57 -2.50 -1.52 8.21
N THR A 58 -3.62 -0.99 8.68
CA THR A 58 -4.70 -0.53 7.82
C THR A 58 -5.51 0.60 8.45
N ASN A 59 -6.49 1.13 7.71
CA ASN A 59 -7.41 2.16 8.17
C ASN A 59 -6.66 3.41 8.70
N TYR A 60 -5.64 3.84 7.95
CA TYR A 60 -4.77 4.96 8.33
C TYR A 60 -5.59 6.24 8.50
N GLY A 61 -5.40 6.90 9.64
CA GLY A 61 -5.98 8.19 9.99
C GLY A 61 -5.12 9.31 9.42
N TRP A 62 -5.71 10.12 8.54
CA TRP A 62 -5.01 11.22 7.89
C TRP A 62 -4.78 12.43 8.80
N ASP A 63 -5.62 12.60 9.83
CA ASP A 63 -5.56 13.74 10.74
C ASP A 63 -4.71 13.47 12.00
N ASP A 64 -4.67 12.22 12.46
CA ASP A 64 -4.05 11.83 13.73
C ASP A 64 -2.93 10.80 13.58
N GLU A 65 -2.59 10.42 12.35
CA GLU A 65 -1.56 9.43 11.99
C GLU A 65 -1.74 8.05 12.66
N SER A 66 -2.94 7.78 13.17
CA SER A 66 -3.27 6.50 13.79
C SER A 66 -3.57 5.45 12.72
N TYR A 67 -3.47 4.18 13.07
CA TYR A 67 -3.83 3.07 12.20
C TYR A 67 -4.34 1.90 13.05
N ASP A 68 -5.06 1.01 12.40
CA ASP A 68 -5.41 -0.28 12.95
C ASP A 68 -4.22 -1.22 12.75
N ALA A 69 -3.70 -1.77 13.84
CA ALA A 69 -2.79 -2.91 13.82
C ALA A 69 -3.60 -4.19 14.01
N VAL A 70 -3.31 -5.21 13.21
CA VAL A 70 -4.03 -6.50 13.21
C VAL A 70 -3.03 -7.64 13.27
N VAL A 71 -3.32 -8.66 14.07
CA VAL A 71 -2.64 -9.96 13.98
C VAL A 71 -3.65 -11.00 13.53
N ALA A 72 -3.39 -11.65 12.40
CA ALA A 72 -4.36 -12.46 11.69
C ALA A 72 -3.77 -13.73 11.06
N CYS A 73 -4.67 -14.62 10.63
CA CYS A 73 -4.38 -15.77 9.78
C CYS A 73 -5.52 -16.02 8.79
N GLU A 74 -5.28 -16.86 7.79
CA GLU A 74 -6.34 -17.33 6.90
C GLU A 74 -7.33 -18.20 7.67
N SER A 75 -8.63 -17.92 7.55
CA SER A 75 -9.67 -18.66 8.27
C SER A 75 -11.03 -18.53 7.57
N GLU A 76 -11.76 -19.63 7.45
CA GLU A 76 -13.16 -19.62 7.03
C GLU A 76 -14.13 -19.21 8.15
N ALA A 77 -13.68 -19.30 9.41
CA ALA A 77 -14.45 -18.93 10.59
C ALA A 77 -13.94 -17.63 11.22
N CYS A 78 -14.85 -16.85 11.81
CA CYS A 78 -14.53 -15.66 12.60
C CYS A 78 -14.93 -15.88 14.07
N PRO A 79 -14.01 -16.37 14.92
CA PRO A 79 -14.27 -16.56 16.34
C PRO A 79 -14.60 -15.24 17.05
N ALA A 80 -15.29 -15.33 18.20
CA ALA A 80 -15.63 -14.16 19.00
C ALA A 80 -14.38 -13.34 19.37
N GLY A 81 -14.45 -12.03 19.16
CA GLY A 81 -13.33 -11.11 19.38
C GLY A 81 -12.40 -10.92 18.18
N CYS A 82 -12.52 -11.75 17.14
CA CYS A 82 -11.83 -11.54 15.87
C CYS A 82 -12.66 -10.67 14.92
N VAL A 83 -11.99 -10.11 13.92
CA VAL A 83 -12.59 -9.38 12.81
C VAL A 83 -12.03 -9.89 11.48
N PRO A 84 -12.86 -9.99 10.42
CA PRO A 84 -12.35 -10.20 9.07
C PRO A 84 -11.67 -8.91 8.58
N ILE A 85 -10.54 -9.05 7.91
CA ILE A 85 -9.80 -7.97 7.26
C ILE A 85 -9.51 -8.38 5.83
N GLU A 86 -9.88 -7.54 4.88
CA GLU A 86 -9.57 -7.72 3.48
C GLU A 86 -8.23 -7.06 3.16
N ILE A 87 -7.29 -7.83 2.62
CA ILE A 87 -6.14 -7.31 1.88
C ILE A 87 -6.64 -7.15 0.43
N PRO A 88 -6.71 -5.93 -0.11
CA PRO A 88 -7.20 -5.70 -1.46
C PRO A 88 -6.28 -6.30 -2.51
N ALA A 89 -6.82 -6.58 -3.69
CA ALA A 89 -5.99 -6.87 -4.86
C ALA A 89 -5.21 -5.61 -5.25
N GLY A 90 -3.97 -5.75 -5.71
CA GLY A 90 -3.18 -4.61 -6.15
C GLY A 90 -1.70 -4.90 -6.28
N GLU A 91 -0.95 -3.85 -6.57
CA GLU A 91 0.51 -3.87 -6.62
C GLU A 91 1.09 -3.59 -5.22
N TYR A 92 2.09 -4.36 -4.85
CA TYR A 92 2.78 -4.25 -3.57
C TYR A 92 4.29 -4.20 -3.80
N ALA A 93 4.99 -3.32 -3.07
CA ALA A 93 6.43 -3.44 -2.90
C ALA A 93 6.71 -4.52 -1.86
N LYS A 94 7.32 -5.62 -2.29
CA LYS A 94 7.65 -6.78 -1.46
C LYS A 94 9.12 -6.77 -1.06
N PHE A 95 9.35 -6.86 0.23
CA PHE A 95 10.65 -7.04 0.85
C PHE A 95 10.71 -8.43 1.48
N HIS A 96 11.87 -9.09 1.40
CA HIS A 96 12.05 -10.44 1.94
C HIS A 96 13.27 -10.50 2.87
N PHE A 97 13.08 -11.14 4.03
CA PHE A 97 14.10 -11.32 5.05
C PHE A 97 13.99 -12.70 5.68
N HIS A 98 15.08 -13.13 6.31
CA HIS A 98 15.08 -14.26 7.25
C HIS A 98 15.77 -13.83 8.54
N GLY A 99 15.15 -14.05 9.69
CA GLY A 99 15.77 -13.77 10.98
C GLY A 99 14.78 -13.58 12.13
N ASP A 100 15.24 -12.88 13.17
CA ASP A 100 14.48 -12.67 14.41
C ASP A 100 13.16 -11.93 14.16
N ILE A 101 12.06 -12.54 14.61
CA ILE A 101 10.70 -12.05 14.34
C ILE A 101 10.36 -10.72 15.02
N ARG A 102 11.19 -10.21 15.95
CA ARG A 102 10.98 -8.94 16.64
C ARG A 102 11.90 -7.86 16.10
N ALA A 103 13.19 -8.16 15.97
CA ALA A 103 14.19 -7.20 15.55
C ALA A 103 14.12 -6.91 14.05
N MET A 104 13.90 -7.94 13.22
CA MET A 104 13.97 -7.80 11.76
C MET A 104 12.85 -6.90 11.20
N PRO A 105 11.56 -7.08 11.54
CA PRO A 105 10.51 -6.19 11.04
C PRO A 105 10.69 -4.74 11.50
N MET A 106 11.10 -4.54 12.76
CA MET A 106 11.33 -3.21 13.32
C MET A 106 12.43 -2.44 12.57
N GLN A 107 13.53 -3.11 12.25
CA GLN A 107 14.62 -2.52 11.47
C GLN A 107 14.19 -2.24 10.02
N ALA A 108 13.54 -3.22 9.39
CA ALA A 108 13.06 -3.10 8.01
C ALA A 108 12.09 -1.92 7.85
N TRP A 109 11.12 -1.76 8.76
CA TRP A 109 10.21 -0.62 8.73
C TRP A 109 10.93 0.72 8.84
N GLY A 110 11.94 0.84 9.70
CA GLY A 110 12.73 2.06 9.83
C GLY A 110 13.38 2.51 8.52
N GLU A 111 13.87 1.55 7.72
CA GLU A 111 14.42 1.83 6.39
C GLU A 111 13.33 2.04 5.34
N ILE A 112 12.26 1.24 5.33
CA ILE A 112 11.13 1.34 4.38
C ILE A 112 10.49 2.73 4.44
N TRP A 113 10.32 3.29 5.64
CA TRP A 113 9.78 4.65 5.82
C TRP A 113 10.61 5.75 5.14
N SER A 114 11.89 5.49 4.88
CA SER A 114 12.79 6.43 4.20
C SER A 114 12.81 6.25 2.67
N LEU A 115 12.14 5.23 2.14
CA LEU A 115 12.07 4.98 0.70
C LEU A 115 11.02 5.87 0.03
N PRO A 116 11.28 6.40 -1.19
CA PRO A 116 10.33 7.22 -1.94
C PRO A 116 9.26 6.36 -2.64
N LEU A 117 8.56 5.51 -1.88
CA LEU A 117 7.50 4.65 -2.41
C LEU A 117 6.18 5.44 -2.53
N PRO A 118 5.45 5.30 -3.65
CA PRO A 118 4.09 5.84 -3.77
C PRO A 118 3.11 4.96 -2.99
N ARG A 119 3.05 5.11 -1.66
CA ARG A 119 2.23 4.26 -0.79
C ARG A 119 0.74 4.52 -0.98
N ALA A 120 -0.05 3.46 -1.02
CA ALA A 120 -1.52 3.51 -1.08
C ALA A 120 -2.16 3.85 0.26
N TYR A 121 -1.48 3.55 1.38
CA TYR A 121 -2.04 3.63 2.73
C TYR A 121 -3.40 2.90 2.87
N GLY A 122 -3.55 1.78 2.16
CA GLY A 122 -4.72 0.90 2.23
C GLY A 122 -4.51 -0.19 3.28
N VAL A 123 -3.72 -1.20 2.90
CA VAL A 123 -3.27 -2.27 3.80
C VAL A 123 -1.80 -2.53 3.49
N ASP A 124 -0.94 -2.35 4.48
CA ASP A 124 0.41 -2.89 4.47
C ASP A 124 0.44 -4.11 5.40
N PHE A 125 1.27 -5.10 5.10
CA PHE A 125 1.31 -6.30 5.93
C PHE A 125 2.65 -7.03 5.93
N GLU A 126 2.88 -7.74 7.02
CA GLU A 126 3.97 -8.67 7.28
C GLU A 126 3.40 -10.09 7.18
N GLU A 127 4.11 -10.99 6.51
CA GLU A 127 3.81 -12.43 6.44
C GLU A 127 4.97 -13.20 7.05
N TYR A 128 4.68 -14.00 8.08
CA TYR A 128 5.65 -14.81 8.82
C TYR A 128 5.46 -16.29 8.48
N ARG A 129 6.50 -16.94 7.97
CA ARG A 129 6.51 -18.37 7.58
C ARG A 129 7.70 -19.10 8.18
N ASN A 130 7.63 -20.42 8.22
CA ASN A 130 8.75 -21.29 8.61
C ASN A 130 9.36 -20.90 9.97
N TYR A 131 8.50 -20.66 10.97
CA TYR A 131 8.93 -20.25 12.30
C TYR A 131 9.71 -21.37 13.01
N GLU A 132 10.91 -21.07 13.47
CA GLU A 132 11.76 -21.96 14.27
C GLU A 132 12.59 -21.13 15.27
N ASP A 133 12.47 -21.43 16.57
CA ASP A 133 13.29 -20.84 17.65
C ASP A 133 13.43 -19.29 17.61
N GLY A 134 12.31 -18.60 17.35
CA GLY A 134 12.29 -17.13 17.30
C GLY A 134 12.69 -16.52 15.95
N GLN A 135 13.01 -17.35 14.97
CA GLN A 135 13.36 -16.94 13.61
C GLN A 135 12.26 -17.36 12.63
N ALA A 136 12.12 -16.62 11.54
CA ALA A 136 11.16 -16.91 10.47
C ALA A 136 11.63 -16.33 9.14
N ASP A 137 11.04 -16.82 8.04
CA ASP A 137 10.99 -16.08 6.79
C ASP A 137 9.91 -15.00 6.90
N ILE A 138 10.30 -13.76 6.64
CA ILE A 138 9.47 -12.56 6.83
C ILE A 138 9.38 -11.82 5.51
N ASP A 139 8.18 -11.74 4.96
CA ASP A 139 7.89 -10.86 3.83
C ASP A 139 7.15 -9.62 4.34
N ILE A 140 7.57 -8.42 3.92
CA ILE A 140 6.83 -7.17 4.16
C ILE A 140 6.30 -6.68 2.82
N TYR A 141 5.01 -6.38 2.79
CA TYR A 141 4.29 -5.89 1.63
C TYR A 141 3.75 -4.50 1.92
N VAL A 142 4.21 -3.52 1.15
CA VAL A 142 3.73 -2.15 1.20
C VAL A 142 2.82 -1.91 0.00
N GLY A 143 1.55 -1.59 0.24
CA GLY A 143 0.58 -1.34 -0.82
C GLY A 143 0.98 -0.11 -1.63
N LEU A 144 1.03 -0.24 -2.95
CA LEU A 144 1.38 0.85 -3.86
C LEU A 144 0.12 1.52 -4.41
N ALA A 145 0.16 2.83 -4.52
CA ALA A 145 -0.95 3.64 -5.00
C ALA A 145 -1.21 3.38 -6.49
N ASP A 146 -2.48 3.42 -6.86
CA ASP A 146 -2.86 3.45 -8.28
C ASP A 146 -2.24 4.67 -8.96
N ILE A 147 -1.82 4.50 -10.20
CA ILE A 147 -1.26 5.57 -11.01
C ILE A 147 -2.34 6.13 -11.94
N CYS A 148 -2.54 7.44 -11.91
CA CYS A 148 -3.45 8.12 -12.83
C CYS A 148 -3.09 7.82 -14.28
N GLN A 149 -4.00 7.19 -15.00
CA GLN A 149 -3.83 6.76 -16.39
C GLN A 149 -3.96 7.90 -17.42
N SER A 150 -3.80 9.15 -16.97
CA SER A 150 -3.71 10.37 -17.78
C SER A 150 -2.41 11.10 -17.51
N CYS A 151 -2.10 11.44 -16.26
CA CYS A 151 -0.94 12.26 -15.92
C CYS A 151 0.17 11.49 -15.22
N GLY A 152 0.03 10.19 -14.93
CA GLY A 152 1.06 9.43 -14.22
C GLY A 152 1.21 9.76 -12.73
N MET A 153 0.33 10.59 -12.16
CA MET A 153 0.36 10.94 -10.73
C MET A 153 -0.08 9.75 -9.87
N PRO A 154 0.69 9.34 -8.85
CA PRO A 154 0.23 8.37 -7.86
C PRO A 154 -0.92 8.91 -7.01
N MET A 155 -2.00 8.14 -6.88
CA MET A 155 -3.21 8.51 -6.14
C MET A 155 -3.14 7.94 -4.71
N THR A 156 -2.34 8.60 -3.87
CA THR A 156 -2.01 8.12 -2.51
C THR A 156 -3.10 8.37 -1.48
N ARG A 157 -4.02 9.30 -1.75
CA ARG A 157 -5.12 9.67 -0.87
C ARG A 157 -6.46 9.51 -1.57
N PRO A 158 -7.54 9.24 -0.83
CA PRO A 158 -8.89 9.25 -1.40
C PRO A 158 -9.22 10.56 -2.14
N ALA A 159 -8.75 11.71 -1.63
CA ALA A 159 -8.97 13.02 -2.26
C ALA A 159 -8.23 13.21 -3.60
N ASP A 160 -7.21 12.39 -3.88
CA ASP A 160 -6.47 12.43 -5.14
C ASP A 160 -7.26 11.81 -6.28
N ARG A 161 -8.32 11.04 -5.99
CA ARG A 161 -9.11 10.30 -6.97
C ARG A 161 -10.15 11.19 -7.66
N GLY A 162 -10.30 11.00 -8.96
CA GLY A 162 -11.38 11.58 -9.75
C GLY A 162 -12.73 10.98 -9.42
N THR A 163 -13.77 11.43 -10.12
CA THR A 163 -15.13 10.90 -9.94
C THR A 163 -15.73 10.39 -11.24
N GLU A 164 -16.38 9.23 -11.15
CA GLU A 164 -17.19 8.64 -12.21
C GLU A 164 -18.52 9.40 -12.38
N ALA A 165 -19.28 9.11 -13.44
CA ALA A 165 -20.55 9.80 -13.73
C ALA A 165 -21.61 9.62 -12.64
N ASP A 166 -21.53 8.53 -11.87
CA ASP A 166 -22.41 8.22 -10.73
C ASP A 166 -21.92 8.82 -9.39
N GLY A 167 -20.79 9.54 -9.42
CA GLY A 167 -20.17 10.16 -8.25
C GLY A 167 -19.26 9.23 -7.44
N THR A 168 -19.08 7.97 -7.83
CA THR A 168 -18.09 7.08 -7.20
C THR A 168 -16.67 7.51 -7.52
N GLN A 169 -15.70 7.13 -6.68
CA GLN A 169 -14.30 7.49 -6.89
C GLN A 169 -13.66 6.64 -8.00
N SER A 170 -12.90 7.30 -8.87
CA SER A 170 -12.16 6.60 -9.93
C SER A 170 -10.92 5.90 -9.36
N CYS A 171 -10.75 4.63 -9.71
CA CYS A 171 -9.48 3.92 -9.53
C CYS A 171 -8.47 4.20 -10.65
N THR A 172 -8.90 4.88 -11.71
CA THR A 172 -8.11 5.01 -12.95
C THR A 172 -7.53 6.41 -13.12
N TYR A 173 -8.26 7.45 -12.72
CA TYR A 173 -7.88 8.84 -12.98
C TYR A 173 -7.93 9.70 -11.72
N CYS A 174 -7.05 10.68 -11.65
CA CYS A 174 -6.98 11.60 -10.52
C CYS A 174 -8.00 12.74 -10.61
N THR A 175 -8.21 13.40 -9.48
CA THR A 175 -9.15 14.51 -9.27
C THR A 175 -8.92 15.69 -10.22
N TYR A 176 -7.67 15.90 -10.64
CA TYR A 176 -7.29 16.98 -11.54
C TYR A 176 -7.60 16.67 -13.00
N CYS A 177 -7.50 15.40 -13.41
CA CYS A 177 -7.70 15.00 -14.80
C CYS A 177 -9.15 14.61 -15.09
N TYR A 178 -9.89 14.07 -14.12
CA TYR A 178 -11.19 13.44 -14.38
C TYR A 178 -12.21 13.70 -13.27
N GLN A 179 -13.39 14.21 -13.64
CA GLN A 179 -14.49 14.49 -12.73
C GLN A 179 -15.84 14.27 -13.42
N ASN A 180 -16.82 13.78 -12.66
CA ASN A 180 -18.19 13.56 -13.09
C ASN A 180 -18.29 12.75 -14.39
N GLY A 181 -17.42 11.75 -14.57
CA GLY A 181 -17.44 10.89 -15.74
C GLY A 181 -16.75 11.47 -17.00
N ALA A 182 -16.06 12.60 -16.89
CA ALA A 182 -15.39 13.25 -18.02
C ALA A 182 -14.02 13.84 -17.66
N PHE A 183 -13.14 13.96 -18.66
CA PHE A 183 -11.89 14.71 -18.48
C PHE A 183 -12.20 16.19 -18.26
N THR A 184 -11.49 16.81 -17.32
CA THR A 184 -11.69 18.21 -16.90
C THR A 184 -11.15 19.22 -17.92
N TYR A 185 -10.31 18.76 -18.85
CA TYR A 185 -9.74 19.55 -19.94
C TYR A 185 -9.42 18.65 -21.15
N ASP A 186 -9.54 19.27 -22.32
CA ASP A 186 -9.04 18.73 -23.58
C ASP A 186 -7.57 19.17 -23.75
N ALA A 187 -6.68 18.20 -23.97
CA ALA A 187 -5.24 18.43 -24.09
C ALA A 187 -4.62 17.28 -24.87
N THR A 188 -3.62 17.63 -25.68
CA THR A 188 -2.69 16.68 -26.27
C THR A 188 -1.75 16.08 -25.21
N MET A 189 -1.09 14.97 -25.55
CA MET A 189 -0.08 14.36 -24.68
C MET A 189 1.04 15.35 -24.32
N GLU A 190 1.52 16.13 -25.28
CA GLU A 190 2.56 17.15 -25.05
C GLU A 190 2.10 18.26 -24.10
N GLU A 191 0.86 18.73 -24.24
CA GLU A 191 0.29 19.72 -23.31
C GLU A 191 0.14 19.14 -21.90
N GLN A 192 -0.21 17.86 -21.76
CA GLN A 192 -0.23 17.18 -20.45
C GLN A 192 1.16 17.08 -19.83
N ILE A 193 2.20 16.77 -20.62
CA ILE A 193 3.59 16.70 -20.15
C ILE A 193 4.03 18.08 -19.62
N GLU A 194 3.79 19.14 -20.38
CA GLU A 194 4.11 20.50 -19.94
C GLU A 194 3.34 20.89 -18.68
N HIS A 195 2.06 20.51 -18.57
CA HIS A 195 1.26 20.74 -17.37
C HIS A 195 1.90 20.06 -16.14
N ASN A 196 2.28 18.79 -16.26
CA ASN A 196 2.94 18.05 -15.19
C ASN A 196 4.25 18.72 -14.72
N LEU A 197 5.09 19.12 -15.67
CA LEU A 197 6.36 19.80 -15.39
C LEU A 197 6.15 21.14 -14.65
N ASN A 198 4.99 21.77 -14.81
CA ASN A 198 4.65 23.03 -14.15
C ASN A 198 3.97 22.84 -12.78
N CYS A 199 3.27 21.73 -12.56
CA CYS A 199 2.56 21.46 -11.30
C CYS A 199 3.48 21.01 -10.16
N ALA A 200 4.63 20.39 -10.47
CA ALA A 200 5.57 19.92 -9.46
C ALA A 200 7.04 20.23 -9.84
N PRO A 201 7.41 21.51 -10.00
CA PRO A 201 8.72 21.90 -10.52
C PRO A 201 9.89 21.40 -9.64
N GLU A 202 9.66 21.26 -8.32
CA GLU A 202 10.63 20.75 -7.35
C GLU A 202 11.00 19.26 -7.61
N LEU A 203 10.12 18.49 -8.24
CA LEU A 203 10.38 17.08 -8.59
C LEU A 203 11.20 16.93 -9.88
N TYR A 204 11.24 17.98 -10.71
CA TYR A 204 11.85 17.97 -12.04
C TYR A 204 13.02 18.93 -12.12
N THR A 205 14.06 18.65 -11.33
CA THR A 205 15.31 19.43 -11.33
C THR A 205 15.99 19.47 -12.69
N ASP A 206 15.81 18.41 -13.49
CA ASP A 206 16.16 18.34 -14.91
C ASP A 206 14.87 18.21 -15.74
N ARG A 207 14.33 19.36 -16.17
CA ARG A 207 13.05 19.43 -16.90
C ARG A 207 13.09 18.75 -18.25
N GLU A 208 14.21 18.86 -18.97
CA GLU A 208 14.35 18.26 -20.31
C GLU A 208 14.36 16.74 -20.20
N ARG A 209 15.14 16.20 -19.25
CA ARG A 209 15.15 14.77 -18.98
C ARG A 209 13.79 14.25 -18.51
N ALA A 210 13.11 14.99 -17.63
CA ALA A 210 11.77 14.62 -17.18
C ALA A 210 10.76 14.59 -18.33
N ARG A 211 10.86 15.54 -19.27
CA ARG A 211 10.05 15.56 -20.50
C ARG A 211 10.29 14.32 -21.34
N GLU A 212 11.54 13.95 -21.60
CA GLU A 212 11.89 12.73 -22.36
C GLU A 212 11.32 11.47 -21.69
N GLN A 213 11.49 11.35 -20.38
CA GLN A 213 10.95 10.23 -19.61
C GLN A 213 9.42 10.15 -19.69
N MET A 214 8.72 11.29 -19.60
CA MET A 214 7.27 11.31 -19.74
C MET A 214 6.82 10.97 -21.17
N ARG A 215 7.55 11.39 -22.21
CA ARG A 215 7.27 11.01 -23.61
C ARG A 215 7.40 9.51 -23.85
N GLU A 216 8.34 8.85 -23.17
CA GLU A 216 8.47 7.40 -23.22
C GLU A 216 7.36 6.68 -22.44
N TYR A 217 6.96 7.26 -21.29
CA TYR A 217 6.01 6.62 -20.38
C TYR A 217 4.54 6.84 -20.76
N PHE A 218 4.14 8.05 -21.15
CA PHE A 218 2.74 8.42 -21.39
C PHE A 218 2.02 7.57 -22.44
N PRO A 219 2.65 7.11 -23.54
CA PRO A 219 2.03 6.17 -24.47
C PRO A 219 1.56 4.85 -23.83
N THR A 220 2.08 4.49 -22.65
CA THR A 220 1.64 3.31 -21.89
C THR A 220 0.38 3.57 -21.05
N LEU A 221 0.01 4.84 -20.83
CA LEU A 221 -1.17 5.24 -20.06
C LEU A 221 -2.43 5.17 -20.90
N THR A 222 -3.52 4.73 -20.29
CA THR A 222 -4.79 4.45 -21.00
C THR A 222 -5.33 5.64 -21.81
N ARG A 223 -5.20 6.88 -21.33
CA ARG A 223 -5.66 8.08 -22.07
C ARG A 223 -4.96 8.25 -23.42
N TRP A 224 -3.68 7.87 -23.51
CA TRP A 224 -2.79 8.19 -24.64
C TRP A 224 -2.45 6.96 -25.50
N LYS A 225 -2.93 5.77 -25.13
CA LYS A 225 -2.71 4.55 -25.92
C LYS A 225 -3.28 4.71 -27.32
N GLY A 226 -2.41 4.61 -28.33
CA GLY A 226 -2.78 4.72 -29.74
C GLY A 226 -2.61 6.11 -30.37
N GLU A 227 -2.16 7.11 -29.59
CA GLU A 227 -1.75 8.42 -30.12
C GLU A 227 -0.30 8.44 -30.63
N THR A 228 0.33 7.26 -30.82
CA THR A 228 1.66 7.18 -31.44
C THR A 228 1.58 7.76 -32.85
N GLU A 229 2.28 8.88 -33.06
CA GLU A 229 2.48 9.55 -34.35
C GLU A 229 2.82 8.58 -35.51
#